data_AF-G3N940-F1
#
_entry.id   AF-G3N940-F1
#
_cell.length_a   1.000
_cell.length_b   1.000
_cell.length_c   1.000
_cell.angle_alpha   90.00
_cell.angle_beta   90.00
_cell.angle_gamma   90.00
#
_symmetry.space_group_name_H-M   'P 1'
#
loop_
_entity.id
_entity.type
_entity.pdbx_description
1 polymer ?
#
loop_
_entity_poly.entity_id
_entity_poly.type
_entity_poly.pdbx_seq_one_letter_code
_entity_poly.pdbx_strand_id
1 'polypeptide(L)'
;MEKVKGPAARCTTATCGWRALLLPQLNRQSLYVYGSEMAVEQECRRQLQSGVFVIHPFSLMRSYYIMCMMAITFLNLIGIPMEIAFLDGNSGLAWEGFNVFSDTLFLIDVALNFRMGIITEDSEEAILDIKRIRVSYLRTWFIPDVIAAFPIGYILLFADLHYSNDDNPSKTNKMMRILMFVRILSLIRLARVSRLVRFFNEVEKVSNANLEVVRLFFRILSLFMMIFLLCHWNGCIQYFVPMLEEFPTDCWVRKENLMNATVSVKYSWGVFRALSQMIALSYGSMDAPTNYVEMWIVMVSMVSGCLMYTVLVANATTMIANTDPAAKEYKSKLLCVVACCYFSVLYVMLLKHDTFITSALQ
;
A
#
# COMPACT_ATOMS: atom_id res chain seq x y z
N MET A 1 48.54 2.53 21.10
CA MET A 1 47.72 2.54 19.88
C MET A 1 46.29 2.84 20.28
N GLU A 2 45.95 4.12 20.30
CA GLU A 2 44.62 4.63 20.60
C GLU A 2 43.72 4.33 19.39
N LYS A 3 42.69 3.48 19.57
CA LYS A 3 41.68 3.26 18.53
C LYS A 3 40.97 4.60 18.30
N VAL A 4 41.33 5.30 17.23
CA VAL A 4 40.60 6.45 16.71
C VAL A 4 39.17 6.00 16.43
N LYS A 5 38.25 6.32 17.36
CA LYS A 5 36.82 6.13 17.14
C LYS A 5 36.42 6.99 15.94
N GLY A 6 35.85 6.35 14.91
CA GLY A 6 35.41 7.03 13.70
C GLY A 6 34.42 8.17 13.99
N PRO A 7 34.32 9.16 13.09
CA PRO A 7 33.48 10.35 13.26
C PRO A 7 31.98 10.02 13.48
N ALA A 8 31.50 8.84 13.09
CA ALA A 8 30.16 8.33 13.40
C ALA A 8 29.83 8.26 14.92
N ALA A 9 30.85 8.07 15.78
CA ALA A 9 30.69 8.09 17.23
C ALA A 9 30.59 9.52 17.79
N ARG A 10 30.89 10.57 17.01
CA ARG A 10 31.01 11.96 17.49
C ARG A 10 29.68 12.71 17.47
N CYS A 11 28.83 12.47 16.48
CA CYS A 11 27.48 13.06 16.43
C CYS A 11 26.52 12.40 17.45
N THR A 12 26.71 11.10 17.74
CA THR A 12 25.96 10.36 18.77
C THR A 12 26.41 10.69 20.20
N THR A 13 27.67 11.08 20.40
CA THR A 13 28.19 11.42 21.75
C THR A 13 27.97 12.88 22.16
N ALA A 14 27.78 13.81 21.22
CA ALA A 14 27.58 15.23 21.54
C ALA A 14 26.14 15.60 21.97
N THR A 15 25.15 14.73 21.76
CA THR A 15 23.75 14.97 22.15
C THR A 15 23.15 13.75 22.85
N CYS A 16 23.51 13.55 24.11
CA CYS A 16 22.94 12.48 24.94
C CYS A 16 21.51 12.85 25.36
N GLY A 17 20.50 12.49 24.56
CA GLY A 17 19.08 12.70 24.88
C GLY A 17 18.12 12.39 23.72
N TRP A 18 16.82 12.35 24.01
CA TRP A 18 15.74 12.04 23.05
C TRP A 18 15.78 12.85 21.74
N ARG A 19 16.39 14.05 21.77
CA ARG A 19 16.58 14.90 20.59
C ARG A 19 17.48 14.26 19.52
N ALA A 20 18.39 13.35 19.90
CA ALA A 20 19.22 12.62 18.94
C ALA A 20 18.39 11.72 18.00
N LEU A 21 17.22 11.26 18.45
CA LEU A 21 16.31 10.44 17.64
C LEU A 21 15.64 11.23 16.49
N LEU A 22 15.62 12.56 16.58
CA LEU A 22 15.01 13.45 15.59
C LEU A 22 15.99 13.88 14.48
N LEU A 23 17.29 13.64 14.70
CA LEU A 23 18.37 14.03 13.80
C LEU A 23 18.54 13.01 12.66
N PRO A 24 19.06 13.43 11.49
CA PRO A 24 19.47 12.50 10.45
C PRO A 24 20.51 11.53 11.00
N GLN A 25 20.32 10.24 10.70
CA GLN A 25 21.38 9.27 10.95
C GLN A 25 22.37 9.22 9.81
N LEU A 26 23.59 8.78 10.12
CA LEU A 26 24.57 8.41 9.12
C LEU A 26 24.22 7.02 8.56
N ASN A 27 23.35 7.01 7.56
CA ASN A 27 22.94 5.82 6.83
C ASN A 27 23.31 5.98 5.36
N ARG A 28 23.42 4.87 4.63
CA ARG A 28 23.70 4.90 3.18
C ARG A 28 22.75 5.80 2.38
N GLN A 29 21.50 5.96 2.83
CA GLN A 29 20.53 6.87 2.22
C GLN A 29 20.84 8.35 2.47
N SER A 30 21.22 8.73 3.70
CA SER A 30 21.62 10.11 3.98
C SER A 30 22.93 10.46 3.27
N LEU A 31 23.87 9.52 3.18
CA LEU A 31 25.10 9.65 2.40
C LEU A 31 24.85 9.78 0.90
N TYR A 32 23.81 9.16 0.35
CA TYR A 32 23.44 9.32 -1.06
C TYR A 32 22.90 10.73 -1.35
N VAL A 33 22.06 11.26 -0.46
CA VAL A 33 21.45 12.58 -0.64
C VAL A 33 22.42 13.72 -0.33
N TYR A 34 23.20 13.60 0.75
CA TYR A 34 24.12 14.65 1.19
C TYR A 34 25.56 14.46 0.68
N GLY A 35 25.85 13.35 0.01
CA GLY A 35 27.15 13.03 -0.62
C GLY A 35 28.28 12.64 0.33
N SER A 36 28.40 13.27 1.51
CA SER A 36 29.52 13.05 2.44
C SER A 36 29.09 12.98 3.91
N GLU A 37 29.89 12.30 4.74
CA GLU A 37 29.65 12.24 6.19
C GLU A 37 29.66 13.64 6.83
N MET A 38 30.54 14.52 6.34
CA MET A 38 30.67 15.90 6.82
C MET A 38 29.42 16.73 6.54
N ALA A 39 28.78 16.54 5.38
CA ALA A 39 27.53 17.22 5.04
C ALA A 39 26.37 16.76 5.94
N VAL A 40 26.29 15.47 6.26
CA VAL A 40 25.30 14.95 7.23
C VAL A 40 25.52 15.55 8.62
N GLU A 41 26.78 15.67 9.06
CA GLU A 41 27.09 16.28 10.35
C GLU A 41 26.76 17.78 10.37
N GLN A 42 27.02 18.49 9.28
CA GLN A 42 26.63 19.90 9.12
C GLN A 42 25.11 20.07 9.18
N GLU A 43 24.36 19.17 8.56
CA GLU A 43 22.89 19.14 8.62
C GLU A 43 22.37 18.88 10.05
N CYS A 44 22.98 17.94 10.78
CA CYS A 44 22.67 17.72 12.20
C CYS A 44 22.87 19.00 13.02
N ARG A 45 23.99 19.70 12.82
CA ARG A 45 24.29 20.97 13.50
C ARG A 45 23.29 22.05 13.14
N ARG A 46 22.92 22.17 11.85
CA ARG A 46 21.90 23.12 11.37
C ARG A 46 20.56 22.89 12.07
N GLN A 47 20.10 21.64 12.17
CA GLN A 47 18.85 21.30 12.85
C GLN A 47 18.92 21.61 14.35
N LEU A 48 20.02 21.28 15.03
CA LEU A 48 20.25 21.59 16.44
C LEU A 48 20.23 23.10 16.72
N GLN A 49 20.86 23.90 15.85
CA GLN A 49 20.90 25.36 15.98
C GLN A 49 19.54 26.01 15.77
N SER A 50 18.66 25.43 14.94
CA SER A 50 17.30 25.96 14.75
C SER A 50 16.47 25.92 16.05
N GLY A 51 16.74 24.96 16.95
CA GLY A 51 15.99 24.76 18.19
C GLY A 51 14.51 24.37 17.98
N VAL A 52 14.09 24.16 16.73
CA VAL A 52 12.70 23.89 16.38
C VAL A 52 12.42 22.39 16.44
N PHE A 53 11.30 22.01 17.07
CA PHE A 53 10.83 20.61 17.04
C PHE A 53 10.28 20.27 15.64
N VAL A 54 11.13 19.64 14.82
CA VAL A 54 10.83 19.10 13.48
C VAL A 54 11.49 17.71 13.39
N ILE A 55 10.75 16.73 12.88
CA ILE A 55 11.24 15.37 12.68
C ILE A 55 11.94 15.32 11.31
N HIS A 56 13.23 15.01 11.31
CA HIS A 56 14.00 14.93 10.08
C HIS A 56 13.57 13.72 9.23
N PRO A 57 13.49 13.84 7.89
CA PRO A 57 13.09 12.75 6.99
C PRO A 57 13.91 11.46 7.14
N PHE A 58 15.22 11.60 7.34
CA PHE A 58 16.15 10.48 7.57
C PHE A 58 16.42 10.15 9.04
N SER A 59 15.50 10.51 9.94
CA SER A 59 15.63 10.17 11.36
C SER A 59 15.18 8.72 11.64
N LEU A 60 15.78 8.08 12.64
CA LEU A 60 15.35 6.74 13.10
C LEU A 60 13.92 6.77 13.63
N MET A 61 13.57 7.83 14.38
CA MET A 61 12.22 8.01 14.90
C MET A 61 11.19 7.97 13.78
N ARG A 62 11.45 8.67 12.67
CA ARG A 62 10.56 8.66 11.51
C ARG A 62 10.44 7.26 10.88
N SER A 63 11.54 6.54 10.73
CA SER A 63 11.52 5.20 10.16
C SER A 63 10.64 4.24 10.98
N TYR A 64 10.87 4.16 12.30
CA TYR A 64 10.06 3.33 13.19
C TYR A 64 8.59 3.78 13.24
N TYR A 65 8.36 5.09 13.27
CA TYR A 65 7.02 5.66 13.26
C TYR A 65 6.24 5.27 12.01
N ILE A 66 6.83 5.44 10.83
CA ILE A 66 6.21 5.09 9.55
C ILE A 66 5.92 3.58 9.49
N MET A 67 6.84 2.72 9.94
CA MET A 67 6.62 1.28 9.98
C MET A 67 5.47 0.89 10.92
N CYS A 68 5.39 1.50 12.09
CA CYS A 68 4.30 1.29 13.04
C CYS A 68 2.95 1.74 12.45
N MET A 69 2.90 2.95 11.88
CA MET A 69 1.69 3.48 11.24
C MET A 69 1.24 2.63 10.04
N MET A 70 2.18 2.09 9.27
CA MET A 70 1.86 1.18 8.17
C MET A 70 1.27 -0.13 8.67
N ALA A 71 1.86 -0.75 9.70
CA ALA A 71 1.32 -1.97 10.30
C ALA A 71 -0.11 -1.76 10.83
N ILE A 72 -0.34 -0.66 11.55
CA ILE A 72 -1.67 -0.29 12.06
C ILE A 72 -2.64 -0.04 10.91
N THR A 73 -2.21 0.69 9.88
CA THR A 73 -3.03 0.93 8.68
C THR A 73 -3.45 -0.40 8.03
N PHE A 74 -2.52 -1.33 7.83
CA PHE A 74 -2.81 -2.62 7.22
C PHE A 74 -3.81 -3.44 8.06
N LEU A 75 -3.64 -3.48 9.38
CA LEU A 75 -4.59 -4.13 10.29
C LEU A 75 -5.99 -3.50 10.22
N ASN A 76 -6.10 -2.18 10.12
CA ASN A 76 -7.38 -1.50 9.96
C ASN A 76 -8.05 -1.81 8.62
N LEU A 77 -7.29 -1.87 7.53
CA LEU A 77 -7.84 -2.18 6.20
C LEU A 77 -8.41 -3.59 6.11
N ILE A 78 -7.97 -4.51 6.99
CA ILE A 78 -8.56 -5.85 7.14
C ILE A 78 -9.70 -5.84 8.17
N GLY A 79 -9.47 -5.20 9.31
CA GLY A 79 -10.40 -5.22 10.44
C GLY A 79 -11.73 -4.55 10.14
N ILE A 80 -11.70 -3.36 9.51
CA ILE A 80 -12.90 -2.54 9.31
C ILE A 80 -13.93 -3.23 8.40
N PRO A 81 -13.56 -3.74 7.19
CA PRO A 81 -14.52 -4.47 6.35
C PRO A 81 -15.04 -5.74 7.02
N MET A 82 -14.19 -6.45 7.77
CA MET A 82 -14.59 -7.66 8.49
C MET A 82 -15.64 -7.34 9.56
N GLU A 83 -15.40 -6.29 10.34
CA GLU A 83 -16.33 -5.82 11.37
C GLU A 83 -17.68 -5.44 10.78
N ILE A 84 -17.68 -4.61 9.74
CA ILE A 84 -18.91 -4.12 9.11
C ILE A 84 -19.70 -5.26 8.45
N ALA A 85 -19.02 -6.22 7.81
CA ALA A 85 -19.67 -7.25 7.03
C ALA A 85 -20.12 -8.46 7.87
N PHE A 86 -19.39 -8.83 8.92
CA PHE A 86 -19.62 -10.12 9.60
C PHE A 86 -19.81 -10.02 11.12
N LEU A 87 -19.34 -8.95 11.76
CA LEU A 87 -19.52 -8.75 13.20
C LEU A 87 -20.72 -7.83 13.40
N ASP A 88 -21.91 -8.42 13.53
CA ASP A 88 -23.21 -7.74 13.72
C ASP A 88 -23.31 -6.96 15.05
N GLY A 89 -22.33 -6.12 15.39
CA GLY A 89 -22.25 -5.36 16.65
C GLY A 89 -21.71 -6.13 17.85
N ASN A 90 -21.26 -7.38 17.69
CA ASN A 90 -20.68 -8.19 18.76
C ASN A 90 -19.15 -8.35 18.58
N SER A 91 -18.46 -7.24 18.34
CA SER A 91 -17.00 -7.19 18.14
C SER A 91 -16.20 -7.42 19.42
N GLY A 92 -16.81 -7.20 20.59
CA GLY A 92 -16.17 -7.32 21.90
C GLY A 92 -15.32 -6.09 22.27
N LEU A 93 -15.22 -5.84 23.58
CA LEU A 93 -14.57 -4.64 24.14
C LEU A 93 -13.12 -4.44 23.69
N ALA A 94 -12.37 -5.52 23.49
CA ALA A 94 -10.97 -5.45 23.06
C ALA A 94 -10.84 -4.90 21.62
N TRP A 95 -11.77 -5.26 20.73
CA TRP A 95 -11.78 -4.80 19.35
C TRP A 95 -12.21 -3.34 19.26
N GLU A 96 -13.25 -2.95 20.00
CA GLU A 96 -13.68 -1.56 20.12
C GLU A 96 -12.57 -0.66 20.68
N GLY A 97 -11.87 -1.13 21.72
CA GLY A 97 -10.70 -0.44 22.26
C GLY A 97 -9.59 -0.27 21.24
N PHE A 98 -9.31 -1.31 20.42
CA PHE A 98 -8.34 -1.23 19.33
C PHE A 98 -8.75 -0.20 18.25
N ASN A 99 -10.03 -0.16 17.87
CA ASN A 99 -10.55 0.81 16.90
C ASN A 99 -10.36 2.26 17.39
N VAL A 100 -10.73 2.54 18.64
CA VAL A 100 -10.57 3.87 19.25
C VAL A 100 -9.10 4.26 19.39
N PHE A 101 -8.26 3.33 19.83
CA PHE A 101 -6.81 3.52 19.89
C PHE A 101 -6.23 3.85 18.52
N SER A 102 -6.63 3.10 17.49
CA SER A 102 -6.16 3.35 16.13
C SER A 102 -6.62 4.70 15.59
N ASP A 103 -7.88 5.09 15.80
CA ASP A 103 -8.40 6.39 15.37
C ASP A 103 -7.64 7.53 16.06
N THR A 104 -7.28 7.37 17.33
CA THR A 104 -6.42 8.32 18.07
C THR A 104 -5.04 8.47 17.42
N LEU A 105 -4.40 7.36 17.04
CA LEU A 105 -3.10 7.40 16.39
C LEU A 105 -3.15 8.10 15.03
N PHE A 106 -4.22 7.94 14.25
CA PHE A 106 -4.40 8.65 12.99
C PHE A 106 -4.63 10.15 13.18
N LEU A 107 -5.33 10.57 14.24
CA LEU A 107 -5.46 11.99 14.58
C LEU A 107 -4.10 12.59 14.97
N ILE A 108 -3.31 11.86 15.76
CA ILE A 108 -1.94 12.26 16.11
C ILE A 108 -1.05 12.32 14.86
N ASP A 109 -1.19 11.39 13.92
CA ASP A 109 -0.45 11.39 12.65
C ASP A 109 -0.70 12.65 11.84
N VAL A 110 -1.96 13.08 11.70
CA VAL A 110 -2.28 14.36 11.03
C VAL A 110 -1.56 15.52 11.71
N ALA A 111 -1.54 15.56 13.05
CA ALA A 111 -0.85 16.61 13.80
C ALA A 111 0.68 16.55 13.61
N LEU A 112 1.26 15.35 13.60
CA LEU A 112 2.69 15.13 13.41
C LEU A 112 3.15 15.47 11.99
N ASN A 113 2.31 15.24 10.97
CA ASN A 113 2.63 15.58 9.57
C ASN A 113 2.92 17.08 9.36
N PHE A 114 2.35 17.98 10.17
CA PHE A 114 2.71 19.41 10.17
C PHE A 114 4.13 19.71 10.69
N ARG A 115 4.82 18.72 11.26
CA ARG A 115 6.18 18.78 11.81
C ARG A 115 7.15 17.82 11.10
N MET A 116 6.70 17.11 10.07
CA MET A 116 7.54 16.20 9.30
C MET A 116 8.27 16.96 8.20
N GLY A 117 9.61 16.86 8.17
CA GLY A 117 10.41 17.49 7.11
C GLY A 117 10.13 16.88 5.73
N ILE A 118 10.24 17.69 4.69
CA ILE A 118 10.00 17.31 3.29
C ILE A 118 11.33 17.35 2.53
N ILE A 119 11.54 16.38 1.66
CA ILE A 119 12.64 16.38 0.68
C ILE A 119 12.00 16.58 -0.68
N THR A 120 12.46 17.56 -1.43
CA THR A 120 12.06 17.74 -2.83
C THR A 120 13.05 16.97 -3.69
N GLU A 121 12.58 16.29 -4.74
CA GLU A 121 13.45 15.50 -5.65
C GLU A 121 14.57 16.34 -6.28
N ASP A 122 14.34 17.65 -6.43
CA ASP A 122 15.30 18.60 -7.02
C ASP A 122 16.26 19.26 -6.00
N SER A 123 16.05 19.04 -4.69
CA SER A 123 16.81 19.73 -3.64
C SER A 123 17.69 18.76 -2.86
N GLU A 124 19.00 19.01 -2.85
CA GLU A 124 19.98 18.27 -2.01
C GLU A 124 19.82 18.55 -0.49
N GLU A 125 18.90 19.44 -0.11
CA GLU A 125 18.65 19.84 1.28
C GLU A 125 17.26 19.48 1.77
N ALA A 126 17.18 18.98 3.02
CA ALA A 126 15.90 18.77 3.69
C ALA A 126 15.26 20.11 4.10
N ILE A 127 14.02 20.33 3.67
CA ILE A 127 13.23 21.51 4.06
C ILE A 127 12.71 21.30 5.49
N LEU A 128 13.29 22.03 6.44
CA LEU A 128 12.92 21.99 7.87
C LEU A 128 12.15 23.24 8.35
N ASP A 129 11.86 24.20 7.45
CA ASP A 129 11.05 25.37 7.82
C ASP A 129 9.58 24.97 8.01
N ILE A 130 9.07 25.17 9.24
CA ILE A 130 7.69 24.88 9.62
C ILE A 130 6.69 25.57 8.69
N LYS A 131 6.90 26.83 8.33
CA LYS A 131 5.92 27.58 7.52
C LYS A 131 5.76 26.92 6.15
N ARG A 132 6.88 26.56 5.53
CA ARG A 132 6.91 25.88 4.23
C ARG A 132 6.32 24.47 4.32
N ILE A 133 6.62 23.71 5.36
CA ILE A 133 6.05 22.37 5.60
C ILE A 133 4.52 22.46 5.71
N ARG A 134 4.00 23.37 6.53
CA ARG A 134 2.55 23.52 6.75
C ARG A 134 1.81 23.91 5.48
N VAL A 135 2.32 24.90 4.73
CA VAL A 135 1.68 25.35 3.47
C VAL A 135 1.69 24.23 2.43
N SER A 136 2.81 23.51 2.29
CA SER A 136 2.91 22.38 1.38
C SER A 136 1.92 21.27 1.75
N TYR A 137 1.84 20.90 3.04
CA TYR A 137 0.94 19.86 3.53
C TYR A 137 -0.53 20.23 3.37
N LEU A 138 -0.92 21.47 3.71
CA LEU A 138 -2.28 21.98 3.55
C LEU A 138 -2.76 21.96 2.09
N ARG A 139 -1.86 22.23 1.14
CA ARG A 139 -2.19 22.25 -0.29
C ARG A 139 -2.31 20.86 -0.92
N THR A 140 -1.62 19.86 -0.36
CA THR A 140 -1.46 18.54 -1.01
C THR A 140 -2.25 17.45 -0.31
N TRP A 141 -1.96 17.18 0.96
CA TRP A 141 -2.35 15.93 1.62
C TRP A 141 -3.27 16.10 2.82
N PHE A 142 -3.47 17.32 3.30
CA PHE A 142 -4.31 17.58 4.47
C PHE A 142 -5.74 17.04 4.33
N ILE A 143 -6.41 17.29 3.21
CA ILE A 143 -7.81 16.88 3.02
C ILE A 143 -7.97 15.34 3.01
N PRO A 144 -7.24 14.57 2.19
CA PRO A 144 -7.30 13.10 2.25
C PRO A 144 -6.95 12.53 3.63
N ASP A 145 -5.95 13.12 4.30
CA ASP A 145 -5.48 12.64 5.58
C ASP A 145 -6.50 12.88 6.72
N VAL A 146 -7.20 14.02 6.71
CA VAL A 146 -8.27 14.34 7.66
C VAL A 146 -9.48 13.43 7.43
N ILE A 147 -9.89 13.20 6.19
CA ILE A 147 -10.96 12.27 5.85
C ILE A 147 -10.62 10.87 6.36
N ALA A 148 -9.38 10.42 6.15
CA ALA A 148 -8.90 9.12 6.62
C ALA A 148 -8.77 9.03 8.17
N ALA A 149 -8.55 10.15 8.85
CA ALA A 149 -8.42 10.24 10.31
C ALA A 149 -9.75 10.51 11.03
N PHE A 150 -10.87 10.53 10.31
CA PHE A 150 -12.17 10.86 10.89
C PHE A 150 -12.56 9.85 11.99
N PRO A 151 -12.87 10.31 13.22
CA PRO A 151 -13.02 9.44 14.40
C PRO A 151 -14.42 8.80 14.48
N ILE A 152 -14.83 8.01 13.46
CA ILE A 152 -16.12 7.30 13.48
C ILE A 152 -16.20 6.32 14.65
N GLY A 153 -15.08 5.71 15.09
CA GLY A 153 -15.09 4.78 16.23
C GLY A 153 -15.57 5.44 17.52
N TYR A 154 -15.22 6.71 17.76
CA TYR A 154 -15.71 7.46 18.92
C TYR A 154 -17.22 7.72 18.83
N ILE A 155 -17.72 8.06 17.65
CA ILE A 155 -19.15 8.32 17.44
C ILE A 155 -19.96 7.05 17.74
N LEU A 156 -19.48 5.89 17.28
CA LEU A 156 -20.10 4.59 17.58
C LEU A 156 -20.06 4.29 19.08
N LEU A 157 -18.90 4.42 19.73
CA LEU A 157 -18.76 4.18 21.17
C LEU A 157 -19.69 5.07 22.01
N PHE A 158 -19.74 6.37 21.71
CA PHE A 158 -20.63 7.30 22.42
C PHE A 158 -22.11 6.99 22.18
N ALA A 159 -22.47 6.57 20.96
CA ALA A 159 -23.84 6.18 20.65
C ALA A 159 -24.26 4.92 21.40
N ASP A 160 -23.38 3.91 21.48
CA ASP A 160 -23.65 2.66 22.20
C ASP A 160 -23.74 2.89 23.73
N LEU A 161 -22.83 3.69 24.31
CA LEU A 161 -22.86 4.06 25.73
C LEU A 161 -24.11 4.88 26.12
N HIS A 162 -24.56 5.76 25.23
CA HIS A 162 -25.78 6.55 25.48
C HIS A 162 -27.04 5.68 25.37
N TYR A 163 -27.04 4.68 24.47
CA TYR A 163 -28.15 3.77 24.27
C TYR A 163 -28.34 2.79 25.44
N SER A 164 -27.26 2.25 26.03
CA SER A 164 -27.38 1.37 27.21
C SER A 164 -28.03 2.02 28.43
N ASN A 165 -28.26 3.34 28.42
CA ASN A 165 -28.85 4.10 29.52
C ASN A 165 -30.31 4.57 29.28
N ASP A 166 -30.92 4.36 28.10
CA ASP A 166 -32.28 4.87 27.78
C ASP A 166 -33.26 3.73 27.42
N ASP A 167 -34.16 3.39 28.36
CA ASP A 167 -35.11 2.25 28.31
C ASP A 167 -36.32 2.44 27.35
N ASN A 168 -36.26 3.35 26.37
CA ASN A 168 -37.42 3.66 25.52
C ASN A 168 -37.48 2.84 24.21
N PRO A 169 -38.41 1.86 24.08
CA PRO A 169 -38.46 0.92 22.95
C PRO A 169 -38.91 1.53 21.61
N SER A 170 -39.58 2.69 21.60
CA SER A 170 -40.08 3.33 20.36
C SER A 170 -39.02 4.15 19.62
N LYS A 171 -37.93 4.53 20.28
CA LYS A 171 -36.76 5.20 19.66
C LYS A 171 -35.76 4.19 19.08
N THR A 172 -35.84 2.92 19.48
CA THR A 172 -34.91 1.85 19.14
C THR A 172 -34.80 1.59 17.63
N ASN A 173 -35.93 1.56 16.90
CA ASN A 173 -35.90 1.22 15.47
C ASN A 173 -35.29 2.32 14.60
N LYS A 174 -35.49 3.60 14.96
CA LYS A 174 -34.87 4.73 14.25
C LYS A 174 -33.38 4.82 14.56
N MET A 175 -32.99 4.56 15.80
CA MET A 175 -31.59 4.63 16.25
C MET A 175 -30.75 3.46 15.70
N MET A 176 -31.30 2.24 15.64
CA MET A 176 -30.62 1.09 15.01
C MET A 176 -30.29 1.35 13.53
N ARG A 177 -31.20 2.02 12.81
CA ARG A 177 -30.96 2.43 11.43
C ARG A 177 -29.85 3.50 11.33
N ILE A 178 -29.80 4.44 12.27
CA ILE A 178 -28.73 5.45 12.35
C ILE A 178 -27.38 4.79 12.64
N LEU A 179 -27.31 3.86 13.60
CA LEU A 179 -26.09 3.11 13.91
C LEU A 179 -25.57 2.33 12.69
N MET A 180 -26.47 1.70 11.93
CA MET A 180 -26.11 1.05 10.67
C MET A 180 -25.51 2.04 9.66
N PHE A 181 -26.12 3.22 9.46
CA PHE A 181 -25.56 4.25 8.60
C PHE A 181 -24.18 4.74 9.08
N VAL A 182 -23.98 4.94 10.38
CA VAL A 182 -22.67 5.33 10.94
C VAL A 182 -21.62 4.24 10.72
N ARG A 183 -22.00 2.96 10.86
CA ARG A 183 -21.11 1.82 10.53
C ARG A 183 -20.73 1.79 9.05
N ILE A 184 -21.67 2.09 8.14
CA ILE A 184 -21.38 2.24 6.71
C ILE A 184 -20.43 3.43 6.46
N LEU A 185 -20.68 4.58 7.10
CA LEU A 185 -19.79 5.74 7.01
C LEU A 185 -18.37 5.42 7.51
N SER A 186 -18.22 4.42 8.37
CA SER A 186 -16.92 3.94 8.83
C SER A 186 -16.03 3.39 7.70
N LEU A 187 -16.60 3.05 6.52
CA LEU A 187 -15.87 2.72 5.29
C LEU A 187 -15.02 3.88 4.75
N ILE A 188 -15.32 5.14 5.12
CA ILE A 188 -14.47 6.29 4.78
C ILE A 188 -13.03 6.08 5.28
N ARG A 189 -12.85 5.32 6.38
CA ARG A 189 -11.53 4.94 6.90
C ARG A 189 -10.73 4.06 5.93
N LEU A 190 -11.35 3.41 4.94
CA LEU A 190 -10.63 2.71 3.87
C LEU A 190 -9.82 3.66 2.98
N ALA A 191 -10.12 4.96 2.98
CA ALA A 191 -9.27 5.99 2.35
C ALA A 191 -7.83 6.00 2.90
N ARG A 192 -7.58 5.39 4.08
CA ARG A 192 -6.24 5.12 4.62
C ARG A 192 -5.37 4.28 3.69
N VAL A 193 -5.94 3.53 2.73
CA VAL A 193 -5.18 2.79 1.71
C VAL A 193 -4.26 3.70 0.88
N SER A 194 -4.63 4.96 0.69
CA SER A 194 -3.77 5.96 0.05
C SER A 194 -2.40 6.08 0.74
N ARG A 195 -2.35 5.95 2.08
CA ARG A 195 -1.11 5.96 2.85
C ARG A 195 -0.22 4.76 2.53
N LEU A 196 -0.83 3.58 2.35
CA LEU A 196 -0.12 2.36 2.00
C LEU A 196 0.52 2.48 0.61
N VAL A 197 -0.24 2.99 -0.37
CA VAL A 197 0.27 3.28 -1.73
C VAL A 197 1.43 4.27 -1.67
N ARG A 198 1.28 5.37 -0.92
CA ARG A 198 2.34 6.38 -0.74
C ARG A 198 3.60 5.75 -0.14
N PHE A 199 3.45 5.00 0.95
CA PHE A 199 4.58 4.34 1.60
C PHE A 199 5.36 3.47 0.61
N PHE A 200 4.66 2.63 -0.15
CA PHE A 200 5.33 1.75 -1.10
C PHE A 200 6.02 2.52 -2.24
N ASN A 201 5.40 3.58 -2.75
CA ASN A 201 6.02 4.46 -3.74
C ASN A 201 7.29 5.13 -3.18
N GLU A 202 7.25 5.61 -1.93
CA GLU A 202 8.41 6.22 -1.27
C GLU A 202 9.53 5.19 -1.03
N VAL A 203 9.19 3.97 -0.62
CA VAL A 203 10.18 2.88 -0.48
C VAL A 203 10.80 2.52 -1.84
N GLU A 204 10.00 2.49 -2.92
CA GLU A 204 10.50 2.20 -4.27
C GLU A 204 11.47 3.27 -4.76
N LYS A 205 11.18 4.55 -4.49
CA LYS A 205 12.05 5.69 -4.82
C LYS A 205 13.36 5.69 -4.03
N VAL A 206 13.28 5.43 -2.72
CA VAL A 206 14.42 5.54 -1.80
C VAL A 206 15.37 4.33 -1.87
N SER A 207 14.92 3.20 -2.41
CA SER A 207 15.80 2.07 -2.65
C SER A 207 16.83 2.45 -3.74
N ASN A 208 18.12 2.49 -3.40
CA ASN A 208 19.22 2.80 -4.34
C ASN A 208 19.62 1.61 -5.23
N ALA A 209 20.29 1.88 -6.33
CA ALA A 209 20.75 0.94 -7.36
C ALA A 209 21.62 -0.25 -6.86
N ASN A 210 22.23 -0.16 -5.67
CA ASN A 210 23.16 -1.19 -5.17
C ASN A 210 22.50 -2.29 -4.30
N LEU A 211 21.17 -2.27 -4.14
CA LEU A 211 20.39 -3.31 -3.45
C LEU A 211 19.13 -3.68 -4.25
N GLU A 212 19.31 -3.98 -5.54
CA GLU A 212 18.23 -4.38 -6.44
C GLU A 212 17.38 -5.52 -5.86
N VAL A 213 18.00 -6.46 -5.15
CA VAL A 213 17.32 -7.58 -4.49
C VAL A 213 16.36 -7.10 -3.40
N VAL A 214 16.75 -6.12 -2.59
CA VAL A 214 15.91 -5.57 -1.50
C VAL A 214 14.77 -4.73 -2.09
N ARG A 215 15.04 -3.95 -3.14
CA ARG A 215 13.99 -3.24 -3.90
C ARG A 215 12.94 -4.21 -4.41
N LEU A 216 13.40 -5.26 -5.08
CA LEU A 216 12.55 -6.29 -5.68
C LEU A 216 11.69 -6.96 -4.61
N PHE A 217 12.29 -7.31 -3.47
CA PHE A 217 11.58 -7.88 -2.33
C PHE A 217 10.44 -6.98 -1.83
N PHE A 218 10.72 -5.69 -1.56
CA PHE A 218 9.68 -4.76 -1.09
C PHE A 218 8.61 -4.50 -2.14
N ARG A 219 8.96 -4.48 -3.43
CA ARG A 219 8.00 -4.36 -4.52
C ARG A 219 7.08 -5.58 -4.62
N ILE A 220 7.63 -6.79 -4.56
CA ILE A 220 6.84 -8.03 -4.54
C ILE A 220 5.91 -8.05 -3.31
N LEU A 221 6.45 -7.72 -2.13
CA LEU A 221 5.70 -7.66 -0.89
C LEU A 221 4.54 -6.66 -0.99
N SER A 222 4.79 -5.46 -1.52
CA SER A 222 3.79 -4.43 -1.77
C SER A 222 2.65 -4.93 -2.67
N LEU A 223 3.00 -5.53 -3.81
CA LEU A 223 2.03 -6.09 -4.75
C LEU A 223 1.20 -7.20 -4.10
N PHE A 224 1.84 -8.10 -3.36
CA PHE A 224 1.15 -9.18 -2.65
C PHE A 224 0.15 -8.62 -1.62
N MET A 225 0.56 -7.62 -0.82
CA MET A 225 -0.32 -6.98 0.17
C MET A 225 -1.51 -6.28 -0.49
N MET A 226 -1.31 -5.62 -1.64
CA MET A 226 -2.40 -4.98 -2.38
C MET A 226 -3.38 -6.00 -2.98
N ILE A 227 -2.87 -7.08 -3.57
CA ILE A 227 -3.71 -8.17 -4.11
C ILE A 227 -4.51 -8.84 -2.99
N PHE A 228 -3.87 -9.09 -1.85
CA PHE A 228 -4.52 -9.63 -0.67
C PHE A 228 -5.67 -8.74 -0.20
N LEU A 229 -5.44 -7.42 -0.06
CA LEU A 229 -6.47 -6.47 0.35
C LEU A 229 -7.63 -6.41 -0.65
N LEU A 230 -7.34 -6.41 -1.95
CA LEU A 230 -8.38 -6.39 -2.99
C LEU A 230 -9.25 -7.65 -2.92
N CYS A 231 -8.64 -8.82 -2.79
CA CYS A 231 -9.35 -10.09 -2.62
C CYS A 231 -10.21 -10.10 -1.34
N HIS A 232 -9.63 -9.63 -0.23
CA HIS A 232 -10.32 -9.52 1.05
C HIS A 232 -11.54 -8.59 0.97
N TRP A 233 -11.38 -7.38 0.43
CA TRP A 233 -12.48 -6.41 0.29
C TRP A 233 -13.56 -6.91 -0.64
N ASN A 234 -13.18 -7.53 -1.76
CA ASN A 234 -14.14 -8.13 -2.67
C ASN A 234 -14.95 -9.22 -1.94
N GLY A 235 -14.29 -10.12 -1.20
CA GLY A 235 -14.96 -11.12 -0.37
C GLY A 235 -15.90 -10.55 0.68
N CYS A 236 -15.50 -9.48 1.38
CA CYS A 236 -16.36 -8.78 2.33
C CYS A 236 -17.59 -8.17 1.64
N ILE A 237 -17.41 -7.51 0.49
CA ILE A 237 -18.49 -6.89 -0.28
C ILE A 237 -19.54 -7.93 -0.73
N GLN A 238 -19.11 -9.12 -1.15
CA GLN A 238 -20.02 -10.19 -1.59
C GLN A 238 -21.05 -10.59 -0.52
N TYR A 239 -20.65 -10.56 0.76
CA TYR A 239 -21.56 -10.85 1.88
C TYR A 239 -22.26 -9.59 2.40
N PHE A 240 -21.53 -8.47 2.45
CA PHE A 240 -22.01 -7.20 2.98
C PHE A 240 -23.21 -6.64 2.21
N VAL A 241 -23.23 -6.72 0.87
CA VAL A 241 -24.35 -6.14 0.12
C VAL A 241 -25.66 -6.91 0.32
N PRO A 242 -25.71 -8.26 0.25
CA PRO A 242 -26.89 -9.02 0.64
C PRO A 242 -27.35 -8.72 2.08
N MET A 243 -26.42 -8.45 3.00
CA MET A 243 -26.75 -8.04 4.37
C MET A 243 -27.46 -6.67 4.40
N LEU A 244 -27.05 -5.70 3.57
CA LEU A 244 -27.72 -4.40 3.44
C LEU A 244 -29.14 -4.51 2.86
N GLU A 245 -29.39 -5.52 2.03
CA GLU A 245 -30.72 -5.83 1.48
C GLU A 245 -31.58 -6.72 2.40
N GLU A 246 -31.15 -6.91 3.67
CA GLU A 246 -31.83 -7.79 4.63
C GLU A 246 -31.97 -9.26 4.13
N PHE A 247 -30.96 -9.74 3.39
CA PHE A 247 -30.83 -11.08 2.83
C PHE A 247 -32.06 -11.52 2.00
N PRO A 248 -32.20 -11.08 0.73
CA PRO A 248 -33.34 -11.45 -0.10
C PRO A 248 -33.44 -12.97 -0.31
N THR A 249 -34.64 -13.47 -0.63
CA THR A 249 -34.94 -14.91 -0.67
C THR A 249 -34.10 -15.69 -1.69
N ASP A 250 -33.68 -15.03 -2.76
CA ASP A 250 -32.94 -15.59 -3.88
C ASP A 250 -31.43 -15.31 -3.82
N CYS A 251 -30.93 -14.62 -2.78
CA CYS A 251 -29.50 -14.36 -2.65
C CYS A 251 -28.71 -15.65 -2.38
N TRP A 252 -27.46 -15.64 -2.84
CA TRP A 252 -26.53 -16.74 -2.63
C TRP A 252 -26.30 -17.10 -1.14
N VAL A 253 -26.30 -16.10 -0.25
CA VAL A 253 -26.10 -16.33 1.20
C VAL A 253 -27.19 -17.22 1.79
N ARG A 254 -28.44 -17.04 1.33
CA ARG A 254 -29.58 -17.84 1.78
C ARG A 254 -29.58 -19.22 1.12
N LYS A 255 -29.26 -19.31 -0.18
CA LYS A 255 -29.14 -20.59 -0.91
C LYS A 255 -28.13 -21.52 -0.24
N GLU A 256 -27.00 -20.98 0.21
CA GLU A 256 -25.94 -21.73 0.92
C GLU A 256 -26.18 -21.87 2.44
N ASN A 257 -27.34 -21.42 2.96
CA ASN A 257 -27.70 -21.47 4.38
C ASN A 257 -26.66 -20.82 5.34
N LEU A 258 -26.04 -19.71 4.91
CA LEU A 258 -24.92 -19.08 5.63
C LEU A 258 -25.34 -18.04 6.68
N MET A 259 -26.63 -17.71 6.80
CA MET A 259 -27.10 -16.65 7.71
C MET A 259 -26.72 -16.90 9.17
N ASN A 260 -26.87 -18.15 9.63
CA ASN A 260 -26.61 -18.56 11.01
C ASN A 260 -25.23 -19.23 11.19
N ALA A 261 -24.40 -19.23 10.15
CA ALA A 261 -23.07 -19.81 10.21
C ALA A 261 -22.11 -18.95 11.05
N THR A 262 -20.99 -19.53 11.49
CA THR A 262 -19.95 -18.78 12.18
C THR A 262 -19.30 -17.74 11.26
N VAL A 263 -18.74 -16.68 11.83
CA VAL A 263 -18.04 -15.62 11.09
C VAL A 263 -16.96 -16.19 10.17
N SER A 264 -16.21 -17.20 10.63
CA SER A 264 -15.16 -17.84 9.83
C SER A 264 -15.71 -18.53 8.58
N VAL A 265 -16.87 -19.18 8.70
CA VAL A 265 -17.53 -19.87 7.57
C VAL A 265 -18.09 -18.84 6.59
N LYS A 266 -18.79 -17.82 7.08
CA LYS A 266 -19.30 -16.69 6.25
C LYS A 266 -18.17 -16.04 5.46
N TYR A 267 -17.07 -15.72 6.15
CA TYR A 267 -15.87 -15.11 5.55
C TYR A 267 -15.23 -16.01 4.50
N SER A 268 -15.03 -17.29 4.82
CA SER A 268 -14.39 -18.24 3.91
C SER A 268 -15.17 -18.39 2.61
N TRP A 269 -16.50 -18.52 2.70
CA TRP A 269 -17.37 -18.58 1.52
C TRP A 269 -17.38 -17.28 0.71
N GLY A 270 -17.43 -16.12 1.37
CA GLY A 270 -17.38 -14.82 0.71
C GLY A 270 -16.07 -14.61 -0.08
N VAL A 271 -14.93 -14.92 0.54
CA VAL A 271 -13.61 -14.85 -0.11
C VAL A 271 -13.47 -15.89 -1.22
N PHE A 272 -13.91 -17.13 -0.99
CA PHE A 272 -13.88 -18.18 -2.02
C PHE A 272 -14.67 -17.76 -3.27
N ARG A 273 -15.85 -17.18 -3.08
CA ARG A 273 -16.69 -16.64 -4.15
C ARG A 273 -16.02 -15.49 -4.89
N ALA A 274 -15.47 -14.51 -4.17
CA ALA A 274 -14.75 -13.39 -4.77
C ALA A 274 -13.52 -13.86 -5.56
N LEU A 275 -12.71 -14.75 -4.99
CA LEU A 275 -11.51 -15.28 -5.62
C LEU A 275 -11.83 -16.07 -6.89
N SER A 276 -12.88 -16.89 -6.86
CA SER A 276 -13.35 -17.65 -8.03
C SER A 276 -13.72 -16.71 -9.18
N GLN A 277 -14.44 -15.63 -8.89
CA GLN A 277 -14.79 -14.60 -9.88
C GLN A 277 -13.56 -13.84 -10.39
N MET A 278 -12.61 -13.52 -9.51
CA MET A 278 -11.40 -12.79 -9.88
C MET A 278 -10.47 -13.59 -10.80
N ILE A 279 -10.40 -14.91 -10.63
CA ILE A 279 -9.63 -15.83 -11.49
C ILE A 279 -10.46 -16.27 -12.72
N ALA A 280 -11.72 -15.86 -12.81
CA ALA A 280 -12.68 -16.31 -13.82
C ALA A 280 -12.87 -17.85 -13.84
N LEU A 281 -12.83 -18.47 -12.66
CA LEU A 281 -13.17 -19.87 -12.45
C LEU A 281 -14.63 -19.97 -12.03
N SER A 282 -15.46 -20.59 -12.87
CA SER A 282 -16.84 -20.93 -12.51
C SER A 282 -16.88 -22.32 -11.91
N TYR A 283 -17.28 -22.41 -10.64
CA TYR A 283 -17.60 -23.69 -10.01
C TYR A 283 -19.08 -23.99 -10.21
N GLY A 284 -19.43 -25.20 -10.65
CA GLY A 284 -20.80 -25.59 -10.96
C GLY A 284 -21.79 -25.57 -9.78
N SER A 285 -21.31 -25.30 -8.56
CA SER A 285 -22.15 -25.08 -7.38
C SER A 285 -22.58 -23.62 -7.18
N MET A 286 -21.95 -22.66 -7.86
CA MET A 286 -22.38 -21.26 -7.81
C MET A 286 -23.34 -21.00 -8.96
N ASP A 287 -24.63 -20.99 -8.63
CA ASP A 287 -25.68 -20.61 -9.59
C ASP A 287 -25.42 -19.22 -10.17
N ALA A 288 -25.87 -19.03 -11.41
CA ALA A 288 -25.87 -17.70 -12.02
C ALA A 288 -26.63 -16.71 -11.12
N PRO A 289 -26.16 -15.45 -11.01
CA PRO A 289 -26.82 -14.45 -10.18
C PRO A 289 -28.26 -14.27 -10.64
N THR A 290 -29.21 -14.42 -9.71
CA THR A 290 -30.64 -14.29 -10.00
C THR A 290 -31.14 -12.86 -9.80
N ASN A 291 -30.54 -12.13 -8.86
CA ASN A 291 -30.86 -10.73 -8.55
C ASN A 291 -29.97 -9.78 -9.37
N TYR A 292 -30.55 -8.64 -9.79
CA TYR A 292 -29.83 -7.56 -10.48
C TYR A 292 -28.66 -7.02 -9.64
N VAL A 293 -28.84 -6.87 -8.31
CA VAL A 293 -27.78 -6.37 -7.42
C VAL A 293 -26.62 -7.36 -7.38
N GLU A 294 -26.92 -8.64 -7.24
CA GLU A 294 -25.92 -9.72 -7.25
C GLU A 294 -25.16 -9.73 -8.58
N MET A 295 -25.84 -9.56 -9.71
CA MET A 295 -25.22 -9.49 -11.03
C MET A 295 -24.20 -8.35 -11.13
N TRP A 296 -24.54 -7.13 -10.68
CA TRP A 296 -23.61 -6.01 -10.69
C TRP A 296 -22.39 -6.23 -9.80
N ILE A 297 -22.57 -6.79 -8.61
CA ILE A 297 -21.45 -7.10 -7.70
C ILE A 297 -20.52 -8.13 -8.32
N VAL A 298 -21.06 -9.18 -8.93
CA VAL A 298 -20.29 -10.20 -9.63
C VAL A 298 -19.52 -9.57 -10.80
N MET A 299 -20.16 -8.72 -11.61
CA MET A 299 -19.49 -8.03 -12.72
C MET A 299 -18.34 -7.14 -12.23
N VAL A 300 -18.56 -6.33 -11.18
CA VAL A 300 -17.51 -5.48 -10.59
C VAL A 300 -16.36 -6.33 -10.06
N SER A 301 -16.66 -7.44 -9.40
CA SER A 301 -15.68 -8.40 -8.89
C SER A 301 -14.83 -8.99 -10.03
N MET A 302 -15.45 -9.44 -11.12
CA MET A 302 -14.75 -9.97 -12.30
C MET A 302 -13.86 -8.92 -12.97
N VAL A 303 -14.36 -7.70 -13.16
CA VAL A 303 -13.56 -6.59 -13.72
C VAL A 303 -12.37 -6.27 -12.84
N SER A 304 -12.57 -6.20 -11.52
CA SER A 304 -11.47 -5.97 -10.56
C SER A 304 -10.40 -7.07 -10.63
N GLY A 305 -10.81 -8.33 -10.80
CA GLY A 305 -9.91 -9.46 -10.98
C GLY A 305 -9.11 -9.40 -12.28
N CYS A 306 -9.76 -9.03 -13.40
CA CYS A 306 -9.09 -8.85 -14.69
C CYS A 306 -8.03 -7.74 -14.63
N LEU A 307 -8.35 -6.60 -14.02
CA LEU A 307 -7.40 -5.50 -13.83
C LEU A 307 -6.23 -5.93 -12.94
N MET A 308 -6.52 -6.61 -11.83
CA MET A 308 -5.50 -7.12 -10.92
C MET A 308 -4.56 -8.12 -11.62
N TYR A 309 -5.11 -9.07 -12.37
CA TYR A 309 -4.33 -10.04 -13.15
C TYR A 309 -3.44 -9.34 -14.17
N THR A 310 -3.95 -8.33 -14.87
CA THR A 310 -3.19 -7.52 -15.83
C THR A 310 -2.00 -6.83 -15.15
N VAL A 311 -2.23 -6.21 -14.00
CA VAL A 311 -1.17 -5.54 -13.21
C VAL A 311 -0.14 -6.56 -12.70
N LEU A 312 -0.58 -7.74 -12.26
CA LEU A 312 0.31 -8.80 -11.81
C LEU A 312 1.21 -9.30 -12.95
N VAL A 313 0.64 -9.60 -14.12
CA VAL A 313 1.40 -10.06 -15.29
C VAL A 313 2.34 -8.98 -15.78
N ALA A 314 1.91 -7.71 -15.83
CA ALA A 314 2.77 -6.59 -16.19
C ALA A 314 3.95 -6.46 -15.23
N ASN A 315 3.72 -6.51 -13.92
CA ASN A 315 4.78 -6.46 -12.93
C ASN A 315 5.73 -7.65 -13.01
N ALA A 316 5.21 -8.88 -13.13
CA ALA A 316 6.03 -10.08 -13.31
C ALA A 316 6.89 -9.99 -14.58
N THR A 317 6.33 -9.49 -15.68
CA THR A 317 7.06 -9.27 -16.94
C THR A 317 8.18 -8.25 -16.76
N THR A 318 7.92 -7.13 -16.08
CA THR A 318 8.97 -6.14 -15.80
C THR A 318 10.07 -6.70 -14.90
N MET A 319 9.71 -7.52 -13.91
CA MET A 319 10.70 -8.18 -13.05
C MET A 319 11.58 -9.14 -13.85
N ILE A 320 10.98 -10.01 -14.66
CA ILE A 320 11.71 -10.96 -15.52
C ILE A 320 12.61 -10.21 -16.51
N ALA A 321 12.14 -9.11 -17.09
CA ALA A 321 12.93 -8.29 -18.00
C ALA A 321 14.14 -7.64 -17.30
N ASN A 322 14.05 -7.37 -16.00
CA ASN A 322 15.08 -6.71 -15.19
C ASN A 322 16.04 -7.68 -14.47
N THR A 323 15.78 -9.00 -14.48
CA THR A 323 16.64 -9.98 -13.78
C THR A 323 18.02 -10.14 -14.44
N ASP A 324 18.13 -10.01 -15.76
CA ASP A 324 19.43 -10.11 -16.45
C ASP A 324 19.51 -9.23 -17.72
N PRO A 325 19.58 -7.90 -17.56
CA PRO A 325 19.74 -6.99 -18.69
C PRO A 325 21.06 -7.24 -19.43
N ALA A 326 22.12 -7.67 -18.73
CA ALA A 326 23.43 -7.92 -19.30
C ALA A 326 23.45 -9.13 -20.24
N ALA A 327 22.85 -10.27 -19.85
CA ALA A 327 22.74 -11.43 -20.73
C ALA A 327 21.80 -11.17 -21.91
N LYS A 328 20.74 -10.36 -21.72
CA LYS A 328 19.85 -9.95 -22.81
C LYS A 328 20.60 -9.07 -23.83
N GLU A 329 21.37 -8.10 -23.36
CA GLU A 329 22.18 -7.24 -24.22
C GLU A 329 23.28 -8.04 -24.94
N TYR A 330 23.97 -8.94 -24.22
CA TYR A 330 24.96 -9.84 -24.79
C TYR A 330 24.36 -10.71 -25.90
N LYS A 331 23.19 -11.33 -25.65
CA LYS A 331 22.50 -12.16 -26.64
C LYS A 331 22.05 -11.35 -27.85
N SER A 332 21.58 -10.12 -27.65
CA SER A 332 21.22 -9.20 -28.75
C SER A 332 22.44 -8.82 -29.60
N LYS A 333 23.56 -8.46 -28.98
CA LYS A 333 24.83 -8.19 -29.67
C LYS A 333 25.34 -9.40 -30.43
N LEU A 334 25.30 -10.59 -29.82
CA LEU A 334 25.69 -11.84 -30.47
C LEU A 334 24.83 -12.16 -31.70
N LEU A 335 23.50 -11.99 -31.59
CA LEU A 335 22.58 -12.17 -32.72
C LEU A 335 22.89 -11.19 -33.87
N CYS A 336 23.25 -9.93 -33.56
CA CYS A 336 23.65 -8.95 -34.57
C CYS A 336 24.94 -9.39 -35.30
N VAL A 337 25.93 -9.90 -34.57
CA VAL A 337 27.18 -10.41 -35.16
C VAL A 337 26.89 -11.62 -36.06
N VAL A 338 26.08 -12.56 -35.58
CA VAL A 338 25.68 -13.75 -36.35
C VAL A 338 24.96 -13.32 -37.64
N ALA A 339 24.01 -12.38 -37.56
CA ALA A 339 23.30 -11.85 -38.72
C ALA A 339 24.25 -11.19 -39.74
N CYS A 340 25.22 -10.38 -39.28
CA CYS A 340 26.25 -9.80 -40.16
C CYS A 340 27.11 -10.87 -40.84
N CYS A 341 27.49 -11.94 -40.14
CA CYS A 341 28.24 -13.05 -40.71
C CYS A 341 27.41 -13.79 -41.78
N TYR A 342 26.14 -14.09 -41.51
CA TYR A 342 25.24 -14.70 -42.50
C TYR A 342 25.08 -13.83 -43.75
N PHE A 343 24.88 -12.52 -43.58
CA PHE A 343 24.75 -11.59 -44.71
C PHE A 343 26.05 -11.50 -45.52
N SER A 344 27.20 -11.49 -44.86
CA SER A 344 28.52 -11.47 -45.52
C SER A 344 28.76 -12.75 -46.33
N VAL A 345 28.43 -13.92 -45.79
CA VAL A 345 28.55 -15.21 -46.50
C VAL A 345 27.59 -15.27 -47.68
N LEU A 346 26.34 -14.84 -47.49
CA LEU A 346 25.35 -14.77 -48.57
C LEU A 346 25.79 -13.82 -49.68
N TYR A 347 26.34 -12.65 -49.33
CA TYR A 347 26.88 -11.68 -50.28
C TYR A 347 28.05 -12.24 -51.10
N VAL A 348 28.98 -12.96 -50.46
CA VAL A 348 30.09 -13.64 -51.16
C VAL A 348 29.58 -14.76 -52.08
N MET A 349 28.55 -15.51 -51.67
CA MET A 349 27.93 -16.52 -52.54
C MET A 349 27.23 -15.90 -53.75
N LEU A 350 26.50 -14.80 -53.56
CA LEU A 350 25.85 -14.07 -54.65
C LEU A 350 26.87 -13.48 -55.63
N LEU A 351 27.96 -12.87 -55.13
CA LEU A 351 29.05 -12.37 -55.98
C LEU A 351 29.71 -13.47 -56.80
N LYS A 352 29.94 -14.66 -56.21
CA LYS A 352 30.46 -15.83 -56.94
C LYS A 352 29.49 -16.34 -58.00
N HIS A 353 28.18 -16.28 -57.73
CA HIS A 353 27.15 -16.66 -58.68
C HIS A 353 27.09 -15.68 -59.87
N ASP A 354 27.19 -14.37 -59.62
CA ASP A 354 27.24 -13.36 -60.69
C ASP A 354 28.53 -13.46 -61.51
N THR A 355 29.68 -13.71 -60.88
CA THR A 355 30.92 -13.97 -61.64
C THR A 355 30.81 -15.23 -62.50
N PHE A 356 30.21 -16.29 -61.99
CA PHE A 356 29.98 -17.53 -62.75
C PHE A 356 29.06 -17.31 -63.96
N ILE A 357 27.97 -16.55 -63.79
CA ILE A 357 27.07 -16.19 -64.90
C ILE A 357 27.77 -15.31 -65.94
N THR A 358 28.54 -14.30 -65.52
CA THR A 358 29.29 -13.45 -66.46
C THR A 358 30.39 -14.21 -67.21
N SER A 359 31.04 -15.20 -66.59
CA SER A 359 32.03 -16.06 -67.26
C SER A 359 31.42 -17.11 -68.19
N ALA A 360 30.13 -17.44 -68.03
CA ALA A 360 29.42 -18.35 -68.91
C ALA A 360 28.75 -17.65 -70.11
N LEU A 361 28.71 -16.31 -70.11
CA LEU A 361 28.15 -15.46 -71.18
C LEU A 361 29.23 -14.83 -72.09
N GLN A 362 30.52 -15.05 -71.81
CA GLN A 362 31.64 -14.84 -72.73
C GLN A 362 32.02 -16.17 -73.38
#